data_AF-N1PE24-F1
#
_entry.id   AF-N1PE24-F1
#
_cell.length_a   1.000
_cell.length_b   1.000
_cell.length_c   1.000
_cell.angle_alpha   90.00
_cell.angle_beta   90.00
_cell.angle_gamma   90.00
#
_symmetry.space_group_name_H-M   'P 1'
#
loop_
_entity.id
_entity.type
_entity.pdbx_description
1 polymer ?
#
loop_
_entity_poly.entity_id
_entity_poly.type
_entity_poly.pdbx_seq_one_letter_code
_entity_poly.pdbx_strand_id
1 'polypeptide(L)'
;NIERLLVTSQGFQFWWNRVRNIYRWEDPWLTAKWFLLFVVLLKTGYFMTFYYSYMLYSYVSNIDGKHTRRWLFESGKRVNDTHSRAVMLSELIIRHGQDAWFEPVMEEMGPWLQEQALDLAQLMEIFNNYYVWRNKSAGMNTCFLYVCLALVCAIPSLEFSIRVFWFSCGLFFFLGRPIASLYPRFRHAVDPIRWLYWNHPTQSEFCFLWLR
;
A
#
# COMPACT_ATOMS: atom_id res chain seq x y z
N ASN A 1 11.39 4.00 -13.58
CA ASN A 1 10.81 3.25 -12.43
C ASN A 1 10.73 4.07 -11.16
N ILE A 2 11.81 4.75 -10.75
CA ILE A 2 11.81 5.60 -9.55
C ILE A 2 10.82 6.76 -9.66
N GLU A 3 10.78 7.44 -10.81
CA GLU A 3 9.81 8.52 -11.05
C GLU A 3 8.35 8.04 -10.93
N ARG A 4 8.03 6.88 -11.51
CA ARG A 4 6.72 6.23 -11.39
C ARG A 4 6.38 5.89 -9.93
N LEU A 5 7.35 5.40 -9.15
CA LEU A 5 7.19 5.17 -7.72
C LEU A 5 6.90 6.48 -6.97
N LEU A 6 7.63 7.56 -7.27
CA LEU A 6 7.44 8.85 -6.62
C LEU A 6 6.03 9.40 -6.88
N VAL A 7 5.57 9.36 -8.14
CA VAL A 7 4.21 9.81 -8.51
C VAL A 7 3.14 8.96 -7.82
N THR A 8 3.33 7.65 -7.76
CA THR A 8 2.32 6.73 -7.19
C THR A 8 2.33 6.70 -5.66
N SER A 9 3.45 7.07 -5.03
CA SER A 9 3.59 7.16 -3.57
C SER A 9 2.83 8.33 -2.92
N GLN A 10 2.29 9.27 -3.70
CA GLN A 10 1.63 10.47 -3.16
C GLN A 10 0.47 10.16 -2.19
N GLY A 11 -0.32 9.11 -2.48
CA GLY A 11 -1.37 8.63 -1.58
C GLY A 11 -0.80 8.11 -0.25
N PHE A 12 0.29 7.35 -0.31
CA PHE A 12 1.00 6.84 0.86
C PHE A 12 1.63 7.96 1.70
N GLN A 13 2.23 8.96 1.09
CA GLN A 13 2.80 10.12 1.79
C GLN A 13 1.75 10.88 2.59
N PHE A 14 0.53 11.03 2.05
CA PHE A 14 -0.56 11.66 2.78
C PHE A 14 -1.01 10.83 3.98
N TRP A 15 -1.18 9.52 3.78
CA TRP A 15 -1.49 8.61 4.88
C TRP A 15 -0.41 8.67 5.97
N TRP A 16 0.87 8.68 5.59
CA TRP A 16 2.00 8.83 6.51
C TRP A 16 1.97 10.15 7.28
N ASN A 17 1.67 11.26 6.61
CA ASN A 17 1.49 12.55 7.28
C ASN A 17 0.32 12.53 8.27
N ARG A 18 -0.78 11.84 7.97
CA ARG A 18 -1.89 11.68 8.92
C ARG A 18 -1.49 10.86 10.15
N VAL A 19 -0.76 9.77 9.97
CA VAL A 19 -0.18 9.00 11.07
C VAL A 19 0.77 9.88 11.89
N ARG A 20 1.53 10.75 11.22
CA ARG A 20 2.42 11.71 11.87
C ARG A 20 1.69 12.66 12.80
N ASN A 21 0.58 13.22 12.36
CA ASN A 21 -0.21 14.15 13.17
C ASN A 21 -0.79 13.46 14.43
N ILE A 22 -1.12 12.16 14.33
CA ILE A 22 -1.62 11.37 15.46
C ILE A 22 -0.53 11.16 16.52
N TYR A 23 0.67 10.69 16.14
CA TYR A 23 1.71 10.44 17.16
C TYR A 23 2.29 11.73 17.75
N ARG A 24 2.23 12.85 17.02
CA ARG A 24 2.66 14.18 17.49
C ARG A 24 1.59 14.90 18.31
N TRP A 25 0.42 14.30 18.50
CA TRP A 25 -0.71 14.90 19.23
C TRP A 25 -1.14 16.27 18.68
N GLU A 26 -0.95 16.51 17.37
CA GLU A 26 -1.33 17.79 16.74
C GLU A 26 -2.86 18.00 16.84
N ASP A 27 -3.63 16.90 16.73
CA ASP A 27 -5.06 16.86 17.02
C ASP A 27 -5.35 15.94 18.23
N PRO A 28 -5.55 16.48 19.45
CA PRO A 28 -5.71 15.67 20.66
C PRO A 28 -6.99 14.81 20.63
N TRP A 29 -8.08 15.33 20.06
CA TRP A 29 -9.34 14.58 19.93
C TRP A 29 -9.23 13.39 18.97
N LEU A 30 -8.51 13.55 17.86
CA LEU A 30 -8.28 12.47 16.91
C LEU A 30 -7.41 11.40 17.55
N THR A 31 -6.35 11.82 18.25
CA THR A 31 -5.42 10.93 18.94
C THR A 31 -6.12 10.15 20.04
N ALA A 32 -6.98 10.80 20.84
CA ALA A 32 -7.77 10.13 21.88
C ALA A 32 -8.72 9.06 21.31
N LYS A 33 -9.38 9.33 20.17
CA LYS A 33 -10.23 8.33 19.49
C LYS A 33 -9.43 7.10 19.05
N TRP A 34 -8.26 7.31 18.45
CA TRP A 34 -7.37 6.21 18.03
C TRP A 34 -6.81 5.44 19.23
N PHE A 35 -6.46 6.13 20.32
CA PHE A 35 -6.00 5.51 21.54
C PHE A 35 -7.09 4.66 22.20
N LEU A 36 -8.31 5.18 22.31
CA LEU A 36 -9.45 4.43 22.84
C LEU A 36 -9.71 3.18 22.00
N LEU A 37 -9.72 3.32 20.68
CA LEU A 37 -9.86 2.21 19.74
C LEU A 37 -8.74 1.18 19.94
N PHE A 38 -7.49 1.61 20.10
CA PHE A 38 -6.36 0.73 20.39
C PHE A 38 -6.57 -0.05 21.70
N VAL A 39 -7.01 0.60 22.78
CA VAL A 39 -7.28 -0.07 24.07
C VAL A 39 -8.41 -1.10 23.94
N VAL A 40 -9.47 -0.78 23.19
CA VAL A 40 -10.58 -1.73 22.92
C VAL A 40 -10.09 -2.94 22.13
N LEU A 41 -9.27 -2.73 21.09
CA LEU A 41 -8.68 -3.82 20.32
C LEU A 41 -7.72 -4.67 21.15
N LEU A 42 -6.92 -4.04 22.01
CA LEU A 42 -6.02 -4.75 22.91
C LEU A 42 -6.80 -5.64 23.89
N LYS A 43 -7.92 -5.14 24.42
CA LYS A 43 -8.75 -5.88 25.37
C LYS A 43 -9.48 -7.06 24.72
N THR A 44 -9.91 -6.90 23.47
CA THR A 44 -10.74 -7.88 22.76
C THR A 44 -9.93 -8.85 21.89
N GLY A 45 -8.70 -8.49 21.51
CA GLY A 45 -7.84 -9.29 20.67
C GLY A 45 -8.19 -9.27 19.18
N TYR A 46 -9.16 -8.47 18.72
CA TYR A 46 -9.63 -8.47 17.33
C TYR A 46 -8.80 -7.59 16.37
N PHE A 47 -7.46 -7.60 16.48
CA PHE A 47 -6.59 -6.77 15.64
C PHE A 47 -6.73 -7.11 14.15
N MET A 48 -6.72 -8.40 13.79
CA MET A 48 -6.80 -8.83 12.39
C MET A 48 -8.18 -8.56 11.78
N THR A 49 -9.25 -8.84 12.52
CA THR A 49 -10.62 -8.51 12.09
C THR A 49 -10.77 -7.01 11.88
N PHE A 50 -10.30 -6.20 12.82
CA PHE A 50 -10.33 -4.74 12.69
C PHE A 50 -9.56 -4.27 11.46
N TYR A 51 -8.38 -4.83 11.18
CA TYR A 51 -7.60 -4.49 9.99
C TYR A 51 -8.39 -4.71 8.70
N TYR A 52 -8.96 -5.91 8.50
CA TYR A 52 -9.75 -6.20 7.30
C TYR A 52 -11.05 -5.38 7.22
N SER A 53 -11.72 -5.15 8.35
CA SER A 53 -12.90 -4.28 8.42
C SER A 53 -12.56 -2.82 8.11
N TYR A 54 -11.39 -2.34 8.54
CA TYR A 54 -10.90 -0.99 8.22
C TYR A 54 -10.62 -0.84 6.72
N MET A 55 -10.00 -1.85 6.09
CA MET A 55 -9.78 -1.86 4.64
C MET A 55 -11.10 -1.81 3.87
N LEU A 56 -12.10 -2.59 4.29
CA LEU A 56 -13.45 -2.55 3.73
C LEU A 56 -14.11 -1.18 3.91
N TYR A 57 -14.06 -0.62 5.12
CA TYR A 57 -14.59 0.70 5.42
C TYR A 57 -13.91 1.78 4.57
N SER A 58 -12.58 1.74 4.42
CA SER A 58 -11.82 2.68 3.60
C SER A 58 -12.32 2.68 2.15
N TYR A 59 -12.53 1.50 1.56
CA TYR A 59 -13.07 1.38 0.22
C TYR A 59 -14.52 1.91 0.14
N VAL A 60 -15.42 1.45 1.00
CA VAL A 60 -16.85 1.85 1.00
C VAL A 60 -17.03 3.34 1.26
N SER A 61 -16.26 3.91 2.19
CA SER A 61 -16.31 5.35 2.51
C SER A 61 -15.98 6.25 1.31
N ASN A 62 -15.27 5.71 0.32
CA ASN A 62 -14.86 6.44 -0.87
C ASN A 62 -15.71 6.15 -2.12
N ILE A 63 -16.86 5.48 -1.98
CA ILE A 63 -17.81 5.25 -3.08
C ILE A 63 -18.19 6.55 -3.78
N ASP A 64 -18.49 7.58 -3.00
CA ASP A 64 -18.90 8.89 -3.53
C ASP A 64 -17.72 9.66 -4.15
N GLY A 65 -16.50 9.12 -4.07
CA GLY A 65 -15.26 9.78 -4.49
C GLY A 65 -15.02 11.12 -3.80
N LYS A 66 -15.72 11.43 -2.69
CA LYS A 66 -15.59 12.70 -1.96
C LYS A 66 -14.18 12.84 -1.38
N HIS A 67 -13.64 11.76 -0.82
CA HIS A 67 -12.28 11.73 -0.29
C HIS A 67 -11.24 11.84 -1.42
N THR A 68 -11.42 11.09 -2.52
CA THR A 68 -10.55 11.22 -3.71
C THR A 68 -10.57 12.63 -4.30
N ARG A 69 -11.75 13.25 -4.47
CA ARG A 69 -11.88 14.58 -5.07
C ARG A 69 -11.28 15.66 -4.18
N ARG A 70 -11.55 15.61 -2.88
CA ARG A 70 -10.92 16.51 -1.91
C ARG A 70 -9.39 16.33 -1.95
N TRP A 71 -8.91 15.09 -2.00
CA TRP A 71 -7.49 14.79 -2.12
C TRP A 71 -6.87 15.30 -3.42
N LEU A 72 -7.51 15.12 -4.58
CA LEU A 72 -7.05 15.66 -5.86
C LEU A 72 -6.99 17.19 -5.82
N PHE A 73 -8.01 17.82 -5.24
CA PHE A 73 -8.07 19.26 -5.08
C PHE A 73 -6.97 19.80 -4.15
N GLU A 74 -6.76 19.18 -2.99
CA GLU A 74 -5.69 19.54 -2.04
C GLU A 74 -4.30 19.25 -2.60
N SER A 75 -4.15 18.21 -3.41
CA SER A 75 -2.89 17.89 -4.09
C SER A 75 -2.60 18.87 -5.23
N GLY A 76 -3.61 19.24 -6.02
CA GLY A 76 -3.49 20.28 -7.04
C GLY A 76 -3.17 21.65 -6.45
N LYS A 77 -3.80 22.02 -5.33
CA LYS A 77 -3.47 23.24 -4.59
C LYS A 77 -2.04 23.19 -4.06
N ARG A 78 -1.60 22.05 -3.53
CA ARG A 78 -0.20 21.87 -3.09
C ARG A 78 0.78 21.99 -4.25
N VAL A 79 0.53 21.40 -5.42
CA VAL A 79 1.42 21.56 -6.59
C VAL A 79 1.53 23.04 -7.00
N ASN A 80 0.41 23.78 -6.95
CA ASN A 80 0.40 25.22 -7.24
C ASN A 80 1.11 26.09 -6.18
N ASP A 81 0.96 25.76 -4.88
CA ASP A 81 1.65 26.46 -3.78
C ASP A 81 3.12 26.01 -3.60
N THR A 82 3.47 24.82 -4.13
CA THR A 82 4.77 24.16 -3.95
C THR A 82 5.64 24.35 -5.19
N HIS A 83 5.86 25.61 -5.60
CA HIS A 83 7.05 25.94 -6.40
C HIS A 83 8.36 25.87 -5.57
N SER A 84 8.32 25.42 -4.30
CA SER A 84 9.46 25.50 -3.38
C SER A 84 9.63 24.34 -2.36
N ARG A 85 8.93 23.21 -2.50
CA ARG A 85 8.96 22.14 -1.47
C ARG A 85 8.85 20.71 -2.02
N ALA A 86 9.56 20.43 -3.10
CA ALA A 86 10.08 19.08 -3.31
C ALA A 86 11.27 18.89 -2.36
N VAL A 87 11.02 18.56 -1.08
CA VAL A 87 12.08 18.05 -0.20
C VAL A 87 12.38 16.63 -0.68
N MET A 88 13.16 16.57 -1.76
CA MET A 88 13.33 15.40 -2.60
C MET A 88 14.30 14.45 -1.88
N LEU A 89 13.91 13.19 -1.70
CA LEU A 89 14.83 12.12 -1.26
C LEU A 89 16.10 12.11 -2.13
N SER A 90 15.96 12.42 -3.42
CA SER A 90 17.07 12.62 -4.35
C SER A 90 17.93 13.86 -4.06
N GLU A 91 17.37 14.94 -3.52
CA GLU A 91 18.13 16.12 -3.10
C GLU A 91 18.91 15.81 -1.81
N LEU A 92 18.35 14.96 -0.94
CA LEU A 92 19.06 14.41 0.21
C LEU A 92 20.20 13.46 -0.19
N ILE A 93 19.99 12.63 -1.22
CA ILE A 93 20.99 11.73 -1.83
C ILE A 93 22.10 12.53 -2.53
N ILE A 94 21.75 13.59 -3.25
CA ILE A 94 22.72 14.51 -3.89
C ILE A 94 23.51 15.29 -2.81
N ARG A 95 22.86 15.67 -1.70
CA ARG A 95 23.45 16.50 -0.64
C ARG A 95 24.33 15.72 0.35
N HIS A 96 24.18 14.40 0.46
CA HIS A 96 24.98 13.53 1.35
C HIS A 96 26.02 12.66 0.64
N GLY A 97 26.35 12.96 -0.62
CA GLY A 97 27.60 12.55 -1.24
C GLY A 97 27.64 11.12 -1.80
N GLN A 98 28.06 11.03 -3.06
CA GLN A 98 28.57 9.83 -3.74
C GLN A 98 29.91 9.39 -3.12
N ASP A 99 29.97 9.17 -1.81
CA ASP A 99 31.17 8.56 -1.25
C ASP A 99 31.27 7.12 -1.78
N ALA A 100 32.48 6.71 -2.17
CA ALA A 100 32.87 5.54 -2.97
C ALA A 100 32.29 4.16 -2.58
N TRP A 101 31.48 4.09 -1.52
CA TRP A 101 30.71 2.91 -1.12
C TRP A 101 29.38 2.78 -1.87
N PHE A 102 28.79 3.88 -2.36
CA PHE A 102 27.46 3.86 -3.00
C PHE A 102 27.51 3.38 -4.46
N GLU A 103 28.60 3.68 -5.17
CA GLU A 103 28.79 3.34 -6.58
C GLU A 103 28.88 1.82 -6.84
N PRO A 104 29.72 1.03 -6.13
CA PRO A 104 29.75 -0.42 -6.31
C PRO A 104 28.45 -1.10 -5.83
N VAL A 105 27.82 -0.56 -4.77
CA VAL A 105 26.52 -1.06 -4.30
C VAL A 105 25.41 -0.79 -5.31
N MET A 106 25.44 0.34 -6.01
CA MET A 106 24.48 0.65 -7.07
C MET A 106 24.76 -0.12 -8.36
N GLU A 107 26.01 -0.43 -8.70
CA GLU A 107 26.31 -1.30 -9.85
C GLU A 107 25.86 -2.74 -9.63
N GLU A 108 26.05 -3.28 -8.43
CA GLU A 108 25.72 -4.68 -8.11
C GLU A 108 24.25 -4.87 -7.69
N MET A 109 23.74 -4.00 -6.81
CA MET A 109 22.34 -4.07 -6.33
C MET A 109 21.37 -3.23 -7.17
N GLY A 110 21.86 -2.39 -8.09
CA GLY A 110 21.02 -1.51 -8.90
C GLY A 110 19.94 -2.24 -9.68
N PRO A 111 20.25 -3.29 -10.45
CA PRO A 111 19.24 -4.04 -11.20
C PRO A 111 18.18 -4.65 -10.29
N TRP A 112 18.59 -5.21 -9.14
CA TRP A 112 17.67 -5.78 -8.15
C TRP A 112 16.79 -4.70 -7.50
N LEU A 113 17.37 -3.57 -7.08
CA LEU A 113 16.65 -2.43 -6.51
C LEU A 113 15.65 -1.83 -7.50
N GLN A 114 16.04 -1.72 -8.77
CA GLN A 114 15.15 -1.24 -9.83
C GLN A 114 13.94 -2.14 -10.02
N GLU A 115 14.13 -3.45 -9.90
CA GLU A 115 13.04 -4.43 -9.97
C GLU A 115 12.13 -4.35 -8.74
N GLN A 116 12.67 -4.26 -7.52
CA GLN A 116 11.86 -4.08 -6.31
C GLN A 116 11.09 -2.75 -6.34
N ALA A 117 11.72 -1.67 -6.83
CA ALA A 117 11.07 -0.37 -6.98
C ALA A 117 9.94 -0.40 -8.02
N LEU A 118 10.10 -1.18 -9.08
CA LEU A 118 9.04 -1.39 -10.08
C LEU A 118 7.86 -2.16 -9.48
N ASP A 119 8.11 -3.26 -8.77
CA ASP A 119 7.08 -4.05 -8.10
C ASP A 119 6.32 -3.20 -7.07
N LEU A 120 7.04 -2.40 -6.28
CA LEU A 120 6.43 -1.49 -5.32
C LEU A 120 5.59 -0.41 -6.00
N ALA A 121 6.05 0.15 -7.11
CA ALA A 121 5.29 1.15 -7.87
C ALA A 121 3.99 0.54 -8.42
N GLN A 122 4.04 -0.67 -8.99
CA GLN A 122 2.86 -1.39 -9.46
C GLN A 122 1.88 -1.67 -8.32
N LEU A 123 2.38 -2.06 -7.14
CA LEU A 123 1.56 -2.30 -5.98
C LEU A 123 0.84 -1.03 -5.51
N MET A 124 1.56 0.09 -5.44
CA MET A 124 1.00 1.39 -5.05
C MET A 124 -0.06 1.86 -6.05
N GLU A 125 0.14 1.61 -7.35
CA GLU A 125 -0.89 1.88 -8.36
C GLU A 125 -2.15 1.06 -8.15
N ILE A 126 -2.01 -0.23 -7.88
CA ILE A 126 -3.13 -1.12 -7.60
C ILE A 126 -3.91 -0.61 -6.38
N PHE A 127 -3.23 -0.22 -5.31
CA PHE A 127 -3.88 0.34 -4.11
C PHE A 127 -4.61 1.65 -4.40
N ASN A 128 -3.98 2.57 -5.13
CA ASN A 128 -4.62 3.82 -5.52
C ASN A 128 -5.82 3.57 -6.43
N ASN A 129 -5.72 2.67 -7.40
CA ASN A 129 -6.80 2.34 -8.33
C ASN A 129 -7.97 1.63 -7.62
N TYR A 130 -7.66 0.74 -6.68
CA TYR A 130 -8.64 0.14 -5.77
C TYR A 130 -9.37 1.22 -4.98
N TYR A 131 -8.63 2.13 -4.32
CA TYR A 131 -9.23 3.19 -3.52
C TYR A 131 -10.10 4.14 -4.35
N VAL A 132 -9.72 4.44 -5.59
CA VAL A 132 -10.45 5.34 -6.50
C VAL A 132 -11.62 4.65 -7.22
N TRP A 133 -11.94 3.38 -6.89
CA TRP A 133 -13.04 2.64 -7.51
C TRP A 133 -12.92 2.49 -9.03
N ARG A 134 -11.68 2.37 -9.54
CA ARG A 134 -11.43 2.36 -10.99
C ARG A 134 -12.09 1.16 -11.68
N ASN A 135 -12.08 -0.01 -11.05
CA ASN A 135 -12.76 -1.21 -11.51
C ASN A 135 -13.69 -1.74 -10.41
N LYS A 136 -15.00 -1.52 -10.57
CA LYS A 136 -16.01 -1.91 -9.57
C LYS A 136 -16.11 -3.41 -9.37
N SER A 137 -16.00 -4.19 -10.46
CA SER A 137 -16.12 -5.65 -10.40
C SER A 137 -14.96 -6.27 -9.62
N ALA A 138 -13.72 -5.91 -9.97
CA ALA A 138 -12.54 -6.34 -9.22
C ALA A 138 -12.57 -5.84 -7.77
N GLY A 139 -13.02 -4.60 -7.53
CA GLY A 139 -13.17 -4.04 -6.19
C GLY A 139 -14.19 -4.78 -5.32
N MET A 140 -15.31 -5.21 -5.89
CA MET A 140 -16.30 -6.04 -5.19
C MET A 140 -15.73 -7.40 -4.78
N ASN A 141 -14.96 -8.05 -5.66
CA ASN A 141 -14.30 -9.32 -5.35
C ASN A 141 -13.31 -9.18 -4.18
N THR A 142 -12.49 -8.12 -4.19
CA THR A 142 -11.57 -7.82 -3.08
C THR A 142 -12.33 -7.51 -1.77
N CYS A 143 -13.47 -6.81 -1.84
CA CYS A 143 -14.30 -6.56 -0.67
C CYS A 143 -14.92 -7.83 -0.09
N PHE A 144 -15.42 -8.71 -0.97
CA PHE A 144 -15.92 -10.02 -0.57
C PHE A 144 -14.82 -10.81 0.14
N LEU A 145 -13.60 -10.82 -0.41
CA LEU A 145 -12.44 -11.46 0.20
C LEU A 145 -12.12 -10.85 1.59
N TYR A 146 -12.18 -9.53 1.76
CA TYR A 146 -12.01 -8.90 3.08
C TYR A 146 -13.09 -9.30 4.08
N VAL A 147 -14.35 -9.43 3.66
CA VAL A 147 -15.42 -9.93 4.52
C VAL A 147 -15.12 -11.38 4.95
N CYS A 148 -14.74 -12.24 4.01
CA CYS A 148 -14.36 -13.62 4.33
C CYS A 148 -13.18 -13.68 5.31
N LEU A 149 -12.11 -12.91 5.07
CA LEU A 149 -10.94 -12.86 5.94
C LEU A 149 -11.28 -12.29 7.33
N ALA A 150 -12.13 -11.27 7.39
CA ALA A 150 -12.60 -10.71 8.66
C ALA A 150 -13.39 -11.73 9.47
N LEU A 151 -14.30 -12.49 8.84
CA LEU A 151 -15.07 -13.55 9.49
C LEU A 151 -14.16 -14.70 9.96
N VAL A 152 -13.23 -15.13 9.11
CA VAL A 152 -12.23 -16.16 9.46
C VAL A 152 -11.33 -15.71 10.60
N CYS A 153 -11.04 -14.41 10.74
CA CYS A 153 -10.27 -13.89 11.87
C CYS A 153 -11.14 -13.59 13.11
N ALA A 154 -12.45 -13.43 12.96
CA ALA A 154 -13.35 -13.10 14.08
C ALA A 154 -13.76 -14.32 14.91
N ILE A 155 -13.79 -15.50 14.30
CA ILE A 155 -14.20 -16.76 14.97
C ILE A 155 -13.09 -17.33 15.88
N PRO A 156 -11.82 -17.45 15.45
CA PRO A 156 -10.75 -18.03 16.25
C PRO A 156 -10.06 -17.01 17.17
N SER A 157 -9.22 -17.49 18.09
CA SER A 157 -8.41 -16.64 18.96
C SER A 157 -7.35 -15.86 18.17
N LEU A 158 -6.94 -14.70 18.70
CA LEU A 158 -5.88 -13.87 18.12
C LEU A 158 -4.59 -14.67 17.84
N GLU A 159 -4.24 -15.59 18.74
CA GLU A 159 -3.07 -16.44 18.57
C GLU A 159 -3.14 -17.29 17.29
N PHE A 160 -4.31 -17.86 17.00
CA PHE A 160 -4.51 -18.63 15.79
C PHE A 160 -4.39 -17.74 14.55
N SER A 161 -5.02 -16.56 14.54
CA SER A 161 -4.93 -15.62 13.43
C SER A 161 -3.50 -15.17 13.15
N ILE A 162 -2.71 -14.89 14.20
CA ILE A 162 -1.29 -14.51 14.08
C ILE A 162 -0.46 -15.68 13.54
N ARG A 163 -0.70 -16.91 14.01
CA ARG A 163 0.02 -18.10 13.51
C ARG A 163 -0.28 -18.35 12.03
N VAL A 164 -1.54 -18.23 11.61
CA VAL A 164 -1.94 -18.37 10.20
C VAL A 164 -1.30 -17.28 9.35
N PHE A 165 -1.27 -16.03 9.84
CA PHE A 165 -0.59 -14.93 9.15
C PHE A 165 0.90 -15.22 8.93
N TRP A 166 1.64 -15.57 9.98
CA TRP A 166 3.06 -15.90 9.87
C TRP A 166 3.32 -17.15 9.03
N PHE A 167 2.46 -18.15 9.11
CA PHE A 167 2.53 -19.33 8.24
C PHE A 167 2.38 -18.94 6.77
N SER A 168 1.45 -18.03 6.44
CA SER A 168 1.23 -17.52 5.08
C SER A 168 2.44 -16.72 4.57
N CYS A 169 3.03 -15.87 5.43
CA CYS A 169 4.28 -15.18 5.13
C CYS A 169 5.43 -16.17 4.90
N GLY A 170 5.53 -17.22 5.72
CA GLY A 170 6.52 -18.28 5.58
C GLY A 170 6.37 -19.04 4.26
N LEU A 171 5.15 -19.46 3.90
CA LEU A 171 4.89 -20.10 2.60
C LEU A 171 5.28 -19.20 1.43
N PHE A 172 4.94 -17.91 1.49
CA PHE A 172 5.35 -16.98 0.45
C PHE A 172 6.88 -16.84 0.35
N PHE A 173 7.57 -16.75 1.48
CA PHE A 173 9.02 -16.59 1.50
C PHE A 173 9.75 -17.86 1.04
N PHE A 174 9.37 -19.04 1.56
CA PHE A 174 10.09 -20.29 1.28
C PHE A 174 9.64 -21.00 0.01
N LEU A 175 8.41 -20.80 -0.46
CA LEU A 175 7.90 -21.42 -1.70
C LEU A 175 7.70 -20.40 -2.80
N GLY A 176 7.02 -19.29 -2.50
CA GLY A 176 6.69 -18.26 -3.50
C GLY A 176 7.91 -17.56 -4.10
N ARG A 177 8.84 -17.08 -3.26
CA ARG A 177 10.04 -16.35 -3.73
C ARG A 177 10.98 -17.21 -4.59
N PRO A 178 11.31 -18.47 -4.24
CA PRO A 178 12.12 -19.31 -5.11
C PRO A 178 11.47 -19.56 -6.47
N ILE A 179 10.16 -19.84 -6.50
CA ILE A 179 9.42 -20.04 -7.76
C ILE A 179 9.43 -18.77 -8.60
N ALA A 180 9.21 -17.60 -7.98
CA ALA A 180 9.28 -16.31 -8.66
C ALA A 180 10.67 -16.00 -9.25
N SER A 181 11.74 -16.41 -8.54
CA SER A 181 13.12 -16.21 -8.98
C SER A 181 13.55 -17.16 -10.09
N LEU A 182 13.15 -18.44 -10.01
CA LEU A 182 13.52 -19.46 -11.00
C LEU A 182 12.67 -19.38 -12.28
N TYR A 183 11.40 -18.98 -12.15
CA TYR A 183 10.47 -18.86 -13.26
C TYR A 183 9.79 -17.48 -13.26
N PRO A 184 10.46 -16.44 -13.80
CA PRO A 184 9.96 -15.06 -13.81
C PRO A 184 8.58 -14.92 -14.45
N ARG A 185 8.23 -15.78 -15.41
CA ARG A 185 6.92 -15.83 -16.07
C ARG A 185 5.76 -16.07 -15.10
N PHE A 186 6.00 -16.77 -13.99
CA PHE A 186 4.98 -17.06 -12.98
C PHE A 186 5.04 -16.14 -11.75
N ARG A 187 5.88 -15.08 -11.76
CA ARG A 187 6.05 -14.16 -10.63
C ARG A 187 4.72 -13.63 -10.08
N HIS A 188 3.83 -13.18 -10.97
CA HIS A 188 2.50 -12.67 -10.56
C HIS A 188 1.55 -13.76 -10.08
N ALA A 189 1.76 -15.01 -10.50
CA ALA A 189 0.93 -16.14 -10.10
C ALA A 189 1.28 -16.64 -8.69
N VAL A 190 2.48 -16.36 -8.18
CA VAL A 190 2.91 -16.77 -6.83
C VAL A 190 2.89 -15.64 -5.80
N ASP A 191 2.48 -14.43 -6.21
CA ASP A 191 2.39 -13.27 -5.35
C ASP A 191 1.03 -13.21 -4.63
N PRO A 192 0.97 -13.43 -3.30
CA PRO A 192 -0.27 -13.44 -2.53
C PRO A 192 -0.94 -12.07 -2.51
N ILE A 193 -0.18 -10.99 -2.67
CA ILE A 193 -0.73 -9.63 -2.72
C ILE A 193 -1.47 -9.44 -4.05
N ARG A 194 -0.92 -9.97 -5.15
CA ARG A 194 -1.58 -9.99 -6.46
C ARG A 194 -2.87 -10.81 -6.43
N TRP A 195 -2.93 -11.87 -5.62
CA TRP A 195 -4.16 -12.65 -5.41
C TRP A 195 -5.24 -11.86 -4.65
N LEU A 196 -4.85 -11.12 -3.61
CA LEU A 196 -5.76 -10.27 -2.84
C LEU A 196 -6.39 -9.17 -3.73
N TYR A 197 -5.59 -8.62 -4.63
CA TYR A 197 -5.98 -7.59 -5.60
C TYR A 197 -6.10 -8.15 -7.03
N TRP A 198 -6.71 -9.32 -7.16
CA TRP A 198 -6.91 -9.96 -8.45
C TRP A 198 -7.69 -9.07 -9.44
N ASN A 199 -7.24 -9.00 -10.69
CA ASN A 199 -7.82 -8.20 -11.78
C ASN A 199 -7.89 -6.68 -11.53
N HIS A 200 -7.18 -6.15 -10.53
CA HIS A 200 -7.02 -4.70 -10.42
C HIS A 200 -6.02 -4.21 -11.45
N PRO A 201 -6.42 -3.30 -12.36
CA PRO A 201 -5.54 -2.84 -13.41
C PRO A 201 -4.47 -1.92 -12.83
N THR A 202 -3.24 -2.06 -13.31
CA THR A 202 -2.21 -1.03 -13.19
C THR A 202 -2.56 0.18 -14.05
N GLN A 203 -1.92 1.35 -13.84
CA GLN A 203 -2.20 2.51 -14.69
C GLN A 203 -1.87 2.24 -16.16
N SER A 204 -0.79 1.51 -16.41
CA SER A 204 -0.39 1.07 -17.75
C SER A 204 -1.47 0.20 -18.43
N GLU A 205 -1.97 -0.83 -17.74
CA GLU A 205 -3.02 -1.71 -18.28
C GLU A 205 -4.32 -0.95 -18.53
N PHE A 206 -4.66 0.00 -17.65
CA PHE A 206 -5.83 0.84 -17.82
C PHE A 206 -5.73 1.72 -19.08
N CYS A 207 -4.58 2.34 -19.35
CA CYS A 207 -4.38 3.12 -20.57
C CYS A 207 -4.56 2.28 -21.85
N PHE A 208 -4.08 1.03 -21.85
CA PHE A 208 -4.27 0.12 -23.00
C PHE A 208 -5.74 -0.28 -23.21
N LEU A 209 -6.54 -0.38 -22.16
CA LEU A 209 -7.97 -0.65 -22.28
C LEU A 209 -8.74 0.46 -23.01
N TRP A 210 -8.28 1.72 -22.95
CA TRP A 210 -8.90 2.86 -23.64
C TRP A 210 -8.41 3.07 -25.06
N LEU A 211 -7.31 2.44 -25.45
CA LEU A 211 -6.76 2.50 -26.81
C LEU A 211 -7.37 1.44 -27.74
N ARG A 212 -8.22 0.56 -27.21
CA ARG A 212 -8.94 -0.50 -27.94
C ARG A 212 -10.39 -0.09 -28.18
#